data_AF-C3R1B5-F1
#
_entry.id   AF-C3R1B5-F1
#
_cell.length_a   1.000
_cell.length_b   1.000
_cell.length_c   1.000
_cell.angle_alpha   90.00
_cell.angle_beta   90.00
_cell.angle_gamma   90.00
#
_symmetry.space_group_name_H-M   'P 1'
#
loop_
_entity.id
_entity.type
_entity.pdbx_description
1 polymer ?
#
loop_
_entity_poly.entity_id
_entity_poly.type
_entity_poly.pdbx_seq_one_letter_code
_entity_poly.pdbx_strand_id
1 'polypeptide(L)'
;MNSMRTLTTHRLLDCFREAVLERNTVSENILSSSYDEFLDYLLRLAKGEMPLLERLRHLYYLELELDTCLSMAKEIPGKYLHICLTKAAALVKTEIGLLHFSIEHPEYCTVPSLTKGKGPDLPPLYWKGSLVNLMELIASLDYSGLVTDGTGNRQSFASLVTAFESFFHVNLPKPYDLRADLARRKKSLSVLLPKLRETFEKNIVNCGIGK
;
A
#
# COMPACT_ATOMS: atom_id res chain seq x y z
N MET A 1 -20.33 12.42 -19.70
CA MET A 1 -19.32 13.28 -19.06
C MET A 1 -19.88 13.73 -17.72
N ASN A 2 -19.81 12.88 -16.68
CA ASN A 2 -20.38 13.14 -15.34
C ASN A 2 -19.63 12.24 -14.33
N SER A 3 -18.54 12.73 -13.73
CA SER A 3 -17.95 12.17 -12.50
C SER A 3 -16.80 13.06 -12.00
N MET A 4 -17.11 14.26 -11.52
CA MET A 4 -16.12 15.12 -10.84
C MET A 4 -16.74 15.96 -9.71
N ARG A 5 -17.89 15.53 -9.18
CA ARG A 5 -18.67 16.26 -8.16
C ARG A 5 -18.73 15.58 -6.79
N THR A 6 -17.87 14.61 -6.52
CA THR A 6 -17.74 13.98 -5.20
C THR A 6 -16.30 14.04 -4.71
N LEU A 7 -15.67 15.21 -4.77
CA LEU A 7 -14.66 15.51 -3.75
C LEU A 7 -15.45 16.03 -2.54
N THR A 8 -15.56 15.20 -1.52
CA THR A 8 -16.24 15.50 -0.26
C THR A 8 -15.77 16.85 0.28
N THR A 9 -16.67 17.83 0.30
CA THR A 9 -16.48 19.07 1.05
C THR A 9 -16.42 18.70 2.53
N HIS A 10 -15.26 18.89 3.14
CA HIS A 10 -15.06 18.61 4.57
C HIS A 10 -15.71 19.72 5.40
N ARG A 11 -16.34 19.38 6.53
CA ARG A 11 -17.07 20.35 7.37
C ARG A 11 -16.22 21.57 7.76
N LEU A 12 -14.92 21.37 7.98
CA LEU A 12 -13.96 22.46 8.21
C LEU A 12 -13.86 23.46 7.06
N LEU A 13 -13.86 22.98 5.81
CA LEU A 13 -13.84 23.85 4.63
C LEU A 13 -15.14 24.65 4.50
N ASP A 14 -16.26 24.04 4.85
CA ASP A 14 -17.55 24.75 4.87
C ASP A 14 -17.53 25.85 5.94
N CYS A 15 -17.01 25.58 7.15
CA CYS A 15 -16.79 26.61 8.16
C CYS A 15 -15.88 27.75 7.68
N PHE A 16 -14.80 27.44 6.96
CA PHE A 16 -13.93 28.47 6.39
C PHE A 16 -14.63 29.27 5.30
N ARG A 17 -15.40 28.63 4.42
CA ARG A 17 -16.17 29.29 3.36
C ARG A 17 -17.25 30.19 3.94
N GLU A 18 -18.04 29.73 4.91
CA GLU A 18 -19.05 30.55 5.59
C GLU A 18 -18.41 31.77 6.29
N ALA A 19 -17.28 31.56 6.98
CA ALA A 19 -16.60 32.63 7.68
C ALA A 19 -15.96 33.66 6.74
N VAL A 20 -15.47 33.22 5.57
CA VAL A 20 -14.67 34.04 4.67
C VAL A 20 -15.47 34.64 3.51
N LEU A 21 -16.35 33.85 2.89
CA LEU A 21 -17.18 34.29 1.75
C LEU A 21 -18.46 34.96 2.21
N GLU A 22 -19.16 34.35 3.18
CA GLU A 22 -20.45 34.85 3.65
C GLU A 22 -20.32 35.87 4.79
N ARG A 23 -19.09 36.06 5.30
CA ARG A 23 -18.77 36.89 6.46
C ARG A 23 -19.60 36.52 7.70
N ASN A 24 -19.99 35.26 7.80
CA ASN A 24 -20.77 34.74 8.91
C ASN A 24 -19.87 34.45 10.12
N THR A 25 -20.34 34.75 11.32
CA THR A 25 -19.61 34.42 12.55
C THR A 25 -19.79 32.95 12.87
N VAL A 26 -18.77 32.14 12.59
CA VAL A 26 -18.71 30.74 13.00
C VAL A 26 -18.28 30.65 14.46
N SER A 27 -19.00 29.87 15.26
CA SER A 27 -18.66 29.64 16.67
C SER A 27 -17.33 28.89 16.81
N GLU A 28 -16.48 29.32 17.74
CA GLU A 28 -15.18 28.69 18.01
C GLU A 28 -15.30 27.19 18.35
N ASN A 29 -16.37 26.78 19.03
CA ASN A 29 -16.62 25.37 19.37
C ASN A 29 -16.89 24.52 18.11
N ILE A 30 -17.62 25.07 17.14
CA ILE A 30 -17.92 24.40 15.87
C ILE A 30 -16.65 24.32 15.03
N LEU A 31 -15.85 25.40 15.03
CA LEU A 31 -14.58 25.43 14.31
C LEU A 31 -13.58 24.44 14.89
N SER A 32 -13.43 24.38 16.22
CA SER A 32 -12.52 23.45 16.90
C SER A 32 -12.90 21.99 16.61
N SER A 33 -14.17 21.62 16.81
CA SER A 33 -14.63 20.25 16.54
C SER A 33 -14.47 19.85 15.08
N SER A 34 -14.72 20.78 14.15
CA SER A 34 -14.52 20.53 12.71
C SER A 34 -13.03 20.43 12.34
N TYR A 35 -12.16 21.12 13.08
CA TYR A 35 -10.71 21.03 12.92
C TYR A 35 -10.17 19.69 13.42
N ASP A 36 -10.67 19.18 14.54
CA ASP A 36 -10.28 17.85 15.06
C ASP A 36 -10.71 16.74 14.10
N GLU A 37 -11.93 16.80 13.55
CA GLU A 37 -12.39 15.87 12.51
C GLU A 37 -11.51 15.92 11.24
N PHE A 38 -11.03 17.11 10.89
CA PHE A 38 -10.12 17.29 9.75
C PHE A 38 -8.77 16.63 9.99
N LEU A 39 -8.24 16.70 11.22
CA LEU A 39 -7.00 16.01 11.57
C LEU A 39 -7.17 14.49 11.44
N ASP A 40 -8.28 13.95 11.95
CA ASP A 40 -8.59 12.52 11.82
C ASP A 40 -8.73 12.10 10.35
N TYR A 41 -9.36 12.94 9.52
CA TYR A 41 -9.46 12.72 8.08
C TYR A 41 -8.09 12.71 7.40
N LEU A 42 -7.23 13.68 7.71
CA LEU A 42 -5.89 13.78 7.16
C LEU A 42 -5.02 12.58 7.59
N LEU A 43 -5.17 12.11 8.83
CA LEU A 43 -4.53 10.89 9.32
C LEU A 43 -5.00 9.63 8.58
N ARG A 44 -6.28 9.53 8.21
CA ARG A 44 -6.80 8.40 7.40
C ARG A 44 -6.24 8.43 5.98
N LEU A 45 -6.17 9.62 5.37
CA LEU A 45 -5.50 9.81 4.08
C LEU A 45 -4.01 9.39 4.14
N ALA A 46 -3.31 9.78 5.20
CA ALA A 46 -1.90 9.42 5.41
C ALA A 46 -1.71 7.89 5.50
N LYS A 47 -2.62 7.18 6.19
CA LYS A 47 -2.59 5.71 6.39
C LYS A 47 -2.80 4.87 5.11
N GLY A 48 -3.12 5.49 3.97
CA GLY A 48 -3.11 4.81 2.67
C GLY A 48 -4.37 3.99 2.39
N GLU A 49 -5.53 4.38 2.92
CA GLU A 49 -6.84 3.77 2.59
C GLU A 49 -7.22 3.94 1.10
N MET A 50 -6.49 4.78 0.35
CA MET A 50 -6.74 5.13 -1.04
C MET A 50 -5.48 4.99 -1.91
N PRO A 51 -5.63 4.74 -3.24
CA PRO A 51 -4.51 4.77 -4.18
C PRO A 51 -3.74 6.09 -4.14
N LEU A 52 -2.41 6.03 -4.29
CA LEU A 52 -1.50 7.19 -4.17
C LEU A 52 -1.93 8.40 -5.02
N LEU A 53 -2.26 8.18 -6.29
CA LEU A 53 -2.65 9.26 -7.21
C LEU A 53 -3.98 9.91 -6.79
N GLU A 54 -4.89 9.12 -6.24
CA GLU A 54 -6.18 9.60 -5.77
C GLU A 54 -6.01 10.43 -4.49
N ARG A 55 -5.14 9.98 -3.57
CA ARG A 55 -4.76 10.75 -2.39
C ARG A 55 -4.11 12.08 -2.75
N LEU A 56 -3.17 12.09 -3.69
CA LEU A 56 -2.55 13.34 -4.17
C LEU A 56 -3.60 14.29 -4.75
N ARG A 57 -4.55 13.80 -5.56
CA ARG A 57 -5.65 14.63 -6.07
C ARG A 57 -6.48 15.27 -4.95
N HIS A 58 -6.78 14.52 -3.89
CA HIS A 58 -7.51 15.05 -2.73
C HIS A 58 -6.69 16.11 -1.99
N LEU A 59 -5.41 15.84 -1.71
CA LEU A 59 -4.54 16.78 -1.01
C LEU A 59 -4.31 18.08 -1.79
N TYR A 60 -4.07 18.00 -3.10
CA TYR A 60 -3.95 19.20 -3.95
C TYR A 60 -5.24 20.01 -4.02
N TYR A 61 -6.40 19.34 -4.01
CA TYR A 61 -7.67 20.05 -3.93
C TYR A 61 -7.84 20.77 -2.58
N LEU A 62 -7.53 20.09 -1.47
CA LEU A 62 -7.56 20.72 -0.14
C LEU A 62 -6.61 21.93 -0.07
N GLU A 63 -5.39 21.80 -0.60
CA GLU A 63 -4.42 22.89 -0.68
C GLU A 63 -4.99 24.09 -1.43
N LEU A 64 -5.57 23.87 -2.61
CA LEU A 64 -6.17 24.92 -3.42
C LEU A 64 -7.32 25.65 -2.70
N GLU A 65 -8.20 24.90 -2.06
CA GLU A 65 -9.33 25.44 -1.29
C GLU A 65 -8.86 26.25 -0.07
N LEU A 66 -7.87 25.73 0.66
CA LEU A 66 -7.30 26.40 1.83
C LEU A 66 -6.51 27.65 1.46
N ASP A 67 -5.73 27.62 0.38
CA ASP A 67 -5.01 28.80 -0.12
C ASP A 67 -5.97 29.88 -0.64
N THR A 68 -7.09 29.47 -1.24
CA THR A 68 -8.18 30.39 -1.62
C THR A 68 -8.79 31.04 -0.38
N CYS A 69 -9.13 30.25 0.64
CA CYS A 69 -9.65 30.76 1.91
C CYS A 69 -8.63 31.68 2.61
N LEU A 70 -7.34 31.33 2.63
CA LEU A 70 -6.27 32.15 3.25
C LEU A 70 -6.13 33.49 2.57
N SER A 71 -6.18 33.51 1.23
CA SER A 71 -6.05 34.73 0.44
C SER A 71 -7.18 35.72 0.74
N MET A 72 -8.40 35.20 0.90
CA MET A 72 -9.58 36.00 1.25
C MET A 72 -9.64 36.37 2.74
N ALA A 73 -9.16 35.50 3.64
CA ALA A 73 -9.14 35.74 5.08
C ALA A 73 -8.20 36.88 5.51
N LYS A 74 -7.25 37.30 4.66
CA LYS A 74 -6.40 38.48 4.90
C LYS A 74 -7.20 39.75 5.17
N GLU A 75 -8.44 39.82 4.70
CA GLU A 75 -9.34 40.97 4.87
C GLU A 75 -10.24 40.87 6.12
N ILE A 76 -10.20 39.77 6.88
CA ILE A 76 -11.16 39.47 7.95
C ILE A 76 -10.47 39.37 9.32
N PRO A 77 -10.93 40.10 10.36
CA PRO A 77 -10.21 40.24 11.64
C PRO A 77 -10.38 39.06 12.64
N GLY A 78 -10.51 37.82 12.17
CA GLY A 78 -10.67 36.64 13.03
C GLY A 78 -9.35 35.97 13.41
N LYS A 79 -8.73 36.31 14.56
CA LYS A 79 -7.44 35.73 14.98
C LYS A 79 -7.45 34.19 15.07
N TYR A 80 -8.46 33.60 15.70
CA TYR A 80 -8.55 32.15 15.88
C TYR A 80 -8.81 31.42 14.55
N LEU A 81 -9.74 31.93 13.73
CA LEU A 81 -10.01 31.44 12.39
C LEU A 81 -8.74 31.42 11.52
N HIS A 82 -8.02 32.54 11.50
CA HIS A 82 -6.78 32.67 10.73
C HIS A 82 -5.72 31.67 11.20
N ILE A 83 -5.58 31.45 12.52
CA ILE A 83 -4.66 30.44 13.07
C ILE A 83 -5.05 29.04 12.61
N CYS A 84 -6.31 28.63 12.76
CA CYS A 84 -6.79 27.32 12.33
C CYS A 84 -6.58 27.10 10.83
N LEU A 85 -6.89 28.11 10.03
CA LEU A 85 -6.75 28.07 8.58
C LEU A 85 -5.27 27.96 8.15
N THR A 86 -4.38 28.74 8.79
CA THR A 86 -2.93 28.67 8.54
C THR A 86 -2.38 27.29 8.90
N LYS A 87 -2.79 26.74 10.04
CA LYS A 87 -2.36 25.40 10.48
C LYS A 87 -2.87 24.30 9.54
N ALA A 88 -4.13 24.35 9.13
CA ALA A 88 -4.70 23.37 8.21
C ALA A 88 -3.95 23.38 6.86
N ALA A 89 -3.69 24.56 6.29
CA ALA A 89 -2.93 24.69 5.04
C ALA A 89 -1.50 24.15 5.17
N ALA A 90 -0.82 24.48 6.28
CA ALA A 90 0.52 23.98 6.54
C ALA A 90 0.54 22.45 6.65
N LEU A 91 -0.45 21.84 7.33
CA LEU A 91 -0.54 20.39 7.49
C LEU A 91 -0.75 19.67 6.15
N VAL A 92 -1.61 20.19 5.28
CA VAL A 92 -1.81 19.62 3.93
C VAL A 92 -0.52 19.71 3.12
N LYS A 93 0.18 20.85 3.15
CA LYS A 93 1.47 21.04 2.47
C LYS A 93 2.54 20.07 2.99
N THR A 94 2.60 19.86 4.30
CA THR A 94 3.53 18.87 4.89
C THR A 94 3.18 17.46 4.45
N GLU A 95 1.90 17.10 4.36
CA GLU A 95 1.48 15.77 3.92
C GLU A 95 1.84 15.53 2.44
N ILE A 96 1.58 16.51 1.56
CA ILE A 96 2.02 16.45 0.15
C ILE A 96 3.54 16.26 0.07
N GLY A 97 4.30 17.03 0.87
CA GLY A 97 5.76 16.92 0.96
C GLY A 97 6.23 15.54 1.42
N LEU A 98 5.63 14.98 2.47
CA LEU A 98 5.91 13.63 2.97
C LEU A 98 5.58 12.55 1.93
N LEU A 99 4.51 12.75 1.15
CA LEU A 99 4.16 11.83 0.07
C LEU A 99 5.16 11.87 -1.09
N HIS A 100 5.59 13.05 -1.53
CA HIS A 100 6.64 13.15 -2.54
C HIS A 100 7.95 12.58 -2.03
N PHE A 101 8.34 12.90 -0.79
CA PHE A 101 9.51 12.30 -0.14
C PHE A 101 9.42 10.77 -0.11
N SER A 102 8.23 10.21 0.12
CA SER A 102 8.00 8.76 0.07
C SER A 102 8.15 8.14 -1.33
N ILE A 103 7.88 8.91 -2.38
CA ILE A 103 8.04 8.48 -3.77
C ILE A 103 9.52 8.54 -4.17
N GLU A 104 10.21 9.62 -3.77
CA GLU A 104 11.62 9.87 -4.07
C GLU A 104 12.54 8.95 -3.28
N HIS A 105 12.14 8.60 -2.05
CA HIS A 105 12.91 7.75 -1.15
C HIS A 105 12.09 6.58 -0.57
N PRO A 106 11.74 5.58 -1.39
CA PRO A 106 11.01 4.39 -0.93
C PRO A 106 11.70 3.66 0.24
N GLU A 107 13.03 3.76 0.33
CA GLU A 107 13.89 3.13 1.35
C GLU A 107 13.64 3.60 2.78
N TYR A 108 13.15 4.84 2.98
CA TYR A 108 12.87 5.39 4.31
C TYR A 108 11.40 5.25 4.71
N CYS A 109 10.51 5.03 3.74
CA CYS A 109 9.07 4.96 3.98
C CYS A 109 8.56 3.54 4.24
N THR A 110 9.40 2.54 3.99
CA THR A 110 9.18 1.19 4.48
C THR A 110 9.55 1.10 5.96
N VAL A 111 8.58 1.39 6.84
CA VAL A 111 8.45 0.53 8.02
C VAL A 111 8.28 -0.88 7.48
N PRO A 112 9.00 -1.91 7.97
CA PRO A 112 8.91 -3.26 7.43
C PRO A 112 7.54 -3.88 7.74
N SER A 113 6.51 -3.44 7.03
CA SER A 113 5.22 -4.09 6.95
C SER A 113 5.36 -5.23 5.96
N LEU A 114 5.73 -6.38 6.51
CA LEU A 114 5.62 -7.72 5.91
C LEU A 114 4.15 -8.08 5.63
N THR A 115 3.35 -7.22 5.01
CA THR A 115 1.96 -7.53 4.67
C THR A 115 1.46 -6.65 3.51
N LYS A 116 1.18 -7.32 2.38
CA LYS A 116 0.34 -6.89 1.23
C LYS A 116 0.89 -5.78 0.31
N GLY A 117 1.83 -6.18 -0.54
CA GLY A 117 1.56 -6.30 -1.97
C GLY A 117 1.26 -5.04 -2.79
N LYS A 118 2.25 -4.18 -2.95
CA LYS A 118 2.79 -3.81 -4.28
C LYS A 118 4.18 -3.20 -4.06
N GLY A 119 5.20 -4.04 -4.11
CA GLY A 119 6.59 -3.60 -4.11
C GLY A 119 6.92 -2.80 -5.38
N PRO A 120 8.14 -2.26 -5.50
CA PRO A 120 8.61 -1.62 -6.73
C PRO A 120 8.30 -2.53 -7.92
N ASP A 121 7.83 -1.96 -9.04
CA ASP A 121 7.41 -2.67 -10.25
C ASP A 121 8.57 -3.49 -10.83
N LEU A 122 8.85 -4.63 -10.20
CA LEU A 122 9.73 -5.66 -10.72
C LEU A 122 9.04 -6.24 -11.95
N PRO A 123 9.80 -6.51 -13.04
CA PRO A 123 9.23 -7.15 -14.22
C PRO A 123 8.51 -8.45 -13.80
N PRO A 124 7.31 -8.71 -14.36
CA PRO A 124 6.50 -9.84 -13.95
C PRO A 124 7.26 -11.15 -14.17
N LEU A 125 7.27 -12.00 -13.15
CA LEU A 125 7.88 -13.32 -13.21
C LEU A 125 6.84 -14.32 -13.72
N TYR A 126 7.28 -15.20 -14.61
CA TYR A 126 6.41 -16.22 -15.19
C TYR A 126 6.97 -17.61 -14.93
N TRP A 127 6.09 -18.51 -14.51
CA TRP A 127 6.43 -19.91 -14.34
C TRP A 127 6.48 -20.63 -15.70
N LYS A 128 7.65 -21.16 -16.06
CA LYS A 128 7.84 -21.96 -17.29
C LYS A 128 7.71 -23.49 -17.08
N GLY A 129 7.52 -23.94 -15.85
CA GLY A 129 7.32 -25.37 -15.54
C GLY A 129 5.86 -25.80 -15.63
N SER A 130 5.58 -27.07 -15.34
CA SER A 130 4.19 -27.54 -15.18
C SER A 130 3.61 -27.10 -13.82
N LEU A 131 2.27 -27.03 -13.70
CA LEU A 131 1.59 -26.75 -12.43
C LEU A 131 1.91 -27.80 -11.35
N VAL A 132 2.09 -29.05 -11.78
CA VAL A 132 2.56 -30.14 -10.93
C VAL A 132 3.93 -29.83 -10.32
N ASN A 133 4.88 -29.37 -11.14
CA ASN A 133 6.23 -29.04 -10.67
C ASN A 133 6.18 -27.84 -9.72
N LEU A 134 5.30 -26.87 -10.00
CA LEU A 134 5.07 -25.75 -9.09
C LEU A 134 4.49 -26.22 -7.75
N MET A 135 3.51 -27.13 -7.79
CA MET A 135 2.93 -27.74 -6.58
C MET A 135 3.96 -28.54 -5.79
N GLU A 136 4.88 -29.24 -6.46
CA GLU A 136 6.01 -29.94 -5.82
C GLU A 136 6.88 -28.94 -5.03
N LEU A 137 7.23 -27.81 -5.64
CA LEU A 137 8.00 -26.74 -4.97
C LEU A 137 7.25 -26.16 -3.76
N ILE A 138 5.97 -25.81 -3.94
CA ILE A 138 5.14 -25.23 -2.87
C ILE A 138 5.00 -26.22 -1.71
N ALA A 139 4.71 -27.49 -2.00
CA ALA A 139 4.56 -28.52 -0.99
C ALA A 139 5.86 -28.76 -0.22
N SER A 140 7.01 -28.77 -0.91
CA SER A 140 8.32 -28.89 -0.26
C SER A 140 8.64 -27.72 0.66
N LEU A 141 8.33 -26.49 0.24
CA LEU A 141 8.49 -25.31 1.09
C LEU A 141 7.58 -25.37 2.30
N ASP A 142 6.32 -25.76 2.13
CA ASP A 142 5.38 -25.99 3.23
C ASP A 142 5.96 -27.02 4.22
N TYR A 143 6.33 -28.23 3.75
CA TYR A 143 6.87 -29.28 4.62
C TYR A 143 8.18 -28.89 5.30
N SER A 144 9.04 -28.09 4.64
CA SER A 144 10.31 -27.66 5.21
C SER A 144 10.15 -26.72 6.41
N GLY A 145 9.03 -26.00 6.51
CA GLY A 145 8.79 -25.00 7.55
C GLY A 145 9.72 -23.79 7.47
N LEU A 146 10.51 -23.63 6.40
CA LEU A 146 11.47 -22.54 6.24
C LEU A 146 10.81 -21.19 5.96
N VAL A 147 9.53 -21.18 5.57
CA VAL A 147 8.78 -19.96 5.25
C VAL A 147 7.89 -19.58 6.42
N THR A 148 8.18 -18.43 7.04
CA THR A 148 7.43 -17.89 8.18
C THR A 148 6.73 -16.57 7.84
N ASP A 149 5.78 -16.16 8.67
CA ASP A 149 5.26 -14.79 8.67
C ASP A 149 6.24 -13.82 9.36
N GLY A 150 5.88 -12.53 9.39
CA GLY A 150 6.67 -11.48 10.05
C GLY A 150 6.77 -11.64 11.59
N THR A 151 6.05 -12.59 12.17
CA THR A 151 6.12 -12.95 13.60
C THR A 151 6.89 -14.25 13.85
N GLY A 152 7.41 -14.89 12.79
CA GLY A 152 8.16 -16.16 12.88
C GLY A 152 7.28 -17.41 12.90
N ASN A 153 5.95 -17.29 12.75
CA ASN A 153 5.07 -18.44 12.69
C ASN A 153 5.09 -19.07 11.29
N ARG A 154 4.94 -20.39 11.23
CA ARG A 154 4.89 -21.13 9.97
C ARG A 154 3.68 -20.69 9.13
N GLN A 155 3.93 -20.44 7.84
CA GLN A 155 2.85 -20.13 6.89
C GLN A 155 1.93 -21.33 6.66
N SER A 156 0.64 -21.04 6.50
CA SER A 156 -0.32 -22.07 6.08
C SER A 156 -0.07 -22.45 4.62
N PHE A 157 -0.39 -23.70 4.26
CA PHE A 157 -0.29 -24.16 2.87
C PHE A 157 -1.12 -23.29 1.91
N ALA A 158 -2.34 -22.90 2.31
CA ALA A 158 -3.19 -22.01 1.50
C ALA A 158 -2.54 -20.63 1.30
N SER A 159 -1.91 -20.07 2.33
CA SER A 159 -1.18 -18.80 2.23
C SER A 159 -0.03 -18.88 1.22
N LEU A 160 0.71 -19.99 1.24
CA LEU A 160 1.80 -20.24 0.28
C LEU A 160 1.26 -20.36 -1.15
N VAL A 161 0.18 -21.10 -1.37
CA VAL A 161 -0.44 -21.21 -2.69
C VAL A 161 -0.82 -19.83 -3.24
N THR A 162 -1.56 -19.02 -2.47
CA THR A 162 -1.96 -17.67 -2.88
C THR A 162 -0.77 -16.77 -3.18
N ALA A 163 0.31 -16.87 -2.39
CA ALA A 163 1.53 -16.10 -2.63
C ALA A 163 2.19 -16.48 -3.96
N PHE A 164 2.28 -17.77 -4.27
CA PHE A 164 2.86 -18.26 -5.52
C PHE A 164 1.99 -17.99 -6.75
N GLU A 165 0.67 -18.05 -6.62
CA GLU A 165 -0.27 -17.66 -7.68
C GLU A 165 -0.10 -16.18 -8.06
N SER A 166 0.02 -15.32 -7.05
CA SER A 166 0.29 -13.89 -7.23
C SER A 166 1.68 -13.66 -7.83
N PHE A 167 2.71 -14.34 -7.32
CA PHE A 167 4.10 -14.15 -7.72
C PHE A 167 4.39 -14.59 -9.16
N PHE A 168 3.75 -15.65 -9.64
CA PHE A 168 3.96 -16.19 -10.99
C PHE A 168 2.81 -15.91 -11.97
N HIS A 169 1.79 -15.17 -11.54
CA HIS A 169 0.58 -14.90 -12.32
C HIS A 169 -0.08 -16.17 -12.87
N VAL A 170 -0.22 -17.19 -12.01
CA VAL A 170 -0.74 -18.51 -12.38
C VAL A 170 -1.91 -18.89 -11.47
N ASN A 171 -2.80 -19.76 -11.97
CA ASN A 171 -3.93 -20.29 -11.20
C ASN A 171 -3.70 -21.79 -10.93
N LEU A 172 -3.75 -22.19 -9.66
CA LEU A 172 -3.62 -23.56 -9.19
C LEU A 172 -5.01 -24.11 -8.81
N PRO A 173 -5.73 -24.74 -9.75
CA PRO A 173 -7.06 -25.26 -9.46
C PRO A 173 -6.96 -26.41 -8.44
N LYS A 174 -7.75 -26.30 -7.36
CA LYS A 174 -7.84 -27.32 -6.30
C LYS A 174 -6.45 -27.74 -5.77
N PRO A 175 -5.74 -26.82 -5.09
CA PRO A 175 -4.34 -27.03 -4.71
C PRO A 175 -4.12 -28.24 -3.78
N TYR A 176 -5.13 -28.58 -2.96
CA TYR A 176 -5.09 -29.78 -2.11
C TYR A 176 -5.18 -31.08 -2.91
N ASP A 177 -5.98 -31.12 -3.99
CA ASP A 177 -6.09 -32.29 -4.86
C ASP A 177 -4.79 -32.50 -5.63
N LEU A 178 -4.20 -31.43 -6.16
CA LEU A 178 -2.90 -31.45 -6.83
C LEU A 178 -1.79 -31.96 -5.89
N ARG A 179 -1.79 -31.50 -4.63
CA ARG A 179 -0.86 -32.00 -3.60
C ARG A 179 -1.09 -33.47 -3.30
N ALA A 180 -2.34 -33.92 -3.21
CA ALA A 180 -2.67 -35.32 -3.00
C ALA A 180 -2.27 -36.20 -4.19
N ASP A 181 -2.40 -35.70 -5.42
CA ASP A 181 -1.95 -36.37 -6.64
C ASP A 181 -0.44 -36.56 -6.69
N LEU A 182 0.34 -35.59 -6.17
CA LEU A 182 1.79 -35.77 -6.01
C LEU A 182 2.11 -36.92 -5.06
N ALA A 183 1.44 -36.98 -3.90
CA ALA A 183 1.65 -38.03 -2.91
C ALA A 183 1.27 -39.43 -3.43
N ARG A 184 0.32 -39.52 -4.38
CA ARG A 184 -0.14 -40.79 -4.97
C ARG A 184 0.82 -41.36 -6.04
N ARG A 185 1.89 -40.67 -6.43
CA ARG A 185 2.81 -41.15 -7.47
C ARG A 185 3.64 -42.33 -6.98
N LYS A 186 3.38 -43.51 -7.54
CA LYS A 186 4.09 -44.76 -7.20
C LYS A 186 5.54 -44.86 -7.73
N LYS A 187 5.91 -44.10 -8.77
CA LYS A 187 7.21 -44.26 -9.48
C LYS A 187 8.22 -43.12 -9.27
N SER A 188 7.78 -41.88 -9.11
CA SER A 188 8.68 -40.77 -8.75
C SER A 188 7.91 -39.74 -7.92
N LEU A 189 8.29 -39.61 -6.64
CA LEU A 189 7.68 -38.64 -5.73
C LEU A 189 8.07 -37.20 -6.07
N SER A 190 9.19 -37.01 -6.78
CA SER A 190 9.77 -35.70 -7.04
C SER A 190 10.52 -35.70 -8.38
N VAL A 191 10.28 -34.68 -9.20
CA VAL A 191 10.90 -34.51 -10.54
C VAL A 191 11.59 -33.16 -10.63
N LEU A 192 10.99 -32.10 -10.07
CA LEU A 192 11.57 -30.77 -10.09
C LEU A 192 12.73 -30.63 -9.11
N LEU A 193 12.58 -31.10 -7.86
CA LEU A 193 13.58 -30.83 -6.81
C LEU A 193 14.97 -31.43 -7.11
N PRO A 194 15.11 -32.68 -7.62
CA PRO A 194 16.41 -33.22 -7.98
C PRO A 194 17.06 -32.40 -9.09
N LYS A 195 16.27 -31.97 -10.08
CA LYS A 195 16.75 -31.12 -11.17
C LYS A 195 17.22 -29.75 -10.67
N LEU A 196 16.49 -29.13 -9.73
CA LEU A 196 16.89 -27.87 -9.11
C LEU A 196 18.20 -28.04 -8.32
N ARG A 197 18.32 -29.14 -7.56
CA ARG A 197 19.54 -29.48 -6.83
C ARG A 197 20.74 -29.64 -7.76
N GLU A 198 20.65 -30.47 -8.79
CA GLU A 198 21.72 -30.66 -9.78
C GLU A 198 22.09 -29.33 -10.46
N THR A 199 21.10 -28.52 -10.81
CA THR A 199 21.33 -27.20 -11.43
C THR A 199 22.05 -26.26 -10.47
N PHE A 200 21.69 -26.26 -9.19
CA PHE A 200 22.38 -25.47 -8.17
C PHE A 200 23.82 -25.95 -7.97
N GLU A 201 24.03 -27.24 -7.73
CA GLU A 201 25.35 -27.84 -7.49
C GLU A 201 26.30 -27.61 -8.69
N LYS A 202 25.79 -27.74 -9.92
CA LYS A 202 26.59 -27.50 -11.13
C LYS A 202 27.01 -26.03 -11.29
N ASN A 203 26.13 -25.09 -10.96
CA ASN A 203 26.39 -23.67 -11.20
C ASN A 203 27.11 -22.99 -10.03
N ILE A 204 26.86 -23.41 -8.79
CA ILE A 204 27.47 -22.78 -7.61
C ILE A 204 28.99 -22.95 -7.59
N VAL A 205 29.50 -24.07 -8.11
CA VAL A 205 30.94 -24.32 -8.26
C VAL A 205 31.58 -23.32 -9.24
N ASN A 206 30.85 -22.88 -10.26
CA ASN A 206 31.33 -21.90 -11.23
C ASN A 206 31.20 -20.45 -10.73
N CYS A 207 30.39 -20.18 -9.70
CA CYS A 207 30.23 -18.85 -9.11
C CYS A 207 31.43 -18.43 -8.22
N GLY A 208 32.37 -19.34 -7.93
CA GLY A 208 33.49 -19.10 -7.00
C GLY A 208 34.89 -19.35 -7.56
N ILE A 209 35.05 -19.75 -8.83
CA ILE A 209 36.35 -20.01 -9.45
C ILE A 209 36.61 -18.96 -10.54
N GLY A 210 36.79 -17.73 -10.07
CA GLY A 210 37.40 -16.64 -10.82
C GLY A 210 38.46 -16.00 -9.91
N LYS A 211 39.60 -16.67 -9.76
CA LYS A 211 40.85 -16.02 -9.36
C LYS A 211 41.70 -15.85 -10.59
#